data_AF-K9ZNP3-F1
#
_entry.id   AF-K9ZNP3-F1
#
_cell.length_a   1.000
_cell.length_b   1.000
_cell.length_c   1.000
_cell.angle_alpha   90.00
_cell.angle_beta   90.00
_cell.angle_gamma   90.00
#
_symmetry.space_group_name_H-M   'P 1'
#
loop_
_entity.id
_entity.type
_entity.pdbx_description
1 polymer ?
#
loop_
_entity_poly.entity_id
_entity_poly.type
_entity_poly.pdbx_seq_one_letter_code
_entity_poly.pdbx_strand_id
1 'polypeptide(L)'
;MSEKTIENNGKTFLVLLLPISFLIIFLVSTWKILLIVLLLLMAFNLWQQYKWEKWCEQVNPLFYQLIRENQGKITPVDLAIRGNFSGNEAKRFLDGKAKEFGASVLDSEHESQSYYFINASILGNILDSSEVVEKRPVQPVTKEARSLLAPPVPPKTITQQEEPESESLPQVNLEEVKKPLEEQLFFGSLIQSELAKRLSVYSSTVYKRRNDPDFPEWSRSRDPDGIAWSYSRKSKEFFPVEE
;
A
#
# COMPACT_ATOMS: atom_id res chain seq x y z
N MET A 1 61.76 -13.25 9.49
CA MET A 1 60.78 -14.30 9.85
C MET A 1 59.76 -14.59 8.72
N SER A 2 60.05 -14.30 7.43
CA SER A 2 59.02 -14.41 6.37
C SER A 2 58.93 -15.79 5.67
N GLU A 3 59.98 -16.59 5.77
CA GLU A 3 60.23 -17.77 4.93
C GLU A 3 59.22 -18.91 5.16
N LYS A 4 58.92 -19.23 6.43
CA LYS A 4 57.99 -20.32 6.80
C LYS A 4 56.55 -20.11 6.28
N THR A 5 56.13 -18.87 6.06
CA THR A 5 54.77 -18.58 5.58
C THR A 5 54.60 -18.92 4.10
N ILE A 6 55.66 -18.72 3.29
CA ILE A 6 55.61 -18.99 1.85
C ILE A 6 55.63 -20.50 1.58
N GLU A 7 56.47 -21.26 2.27
CA GLU A 7 56.52 -22.73 2.13
C GLU A 7 55.21 -23.42 2.54
N ASN A 8 54.60 -22.98 3.65
CA ASN A 8 53.36 -23.55 4.14
C ASN A 8 52.19 -23.24 3.20
N ASN A 9 52.13 -22.00 2.68
CA ASN A 9 51.15 -21.60 1.67
C ASN A 9 51.35 -22.38 0.37
N GLY A 10 52.59 -22.62 -0.07
CA GLY A 10 52.87 -23.44 -1.26
C GLY A 10 52.30 -24.86 -1.14
N LYS A 11 52.41 -25.49 0.03
CA LYS A 11 51.84 -26.82 0.29
C LYS A 11 50.31 -26.81 0.33
N THR A 12 49.68 -25.84 1.00
CA THR A 12 48.20 -25.76 1.00
C THR A 12 47.65 -25.42 -0.39
N PHE A 13 48.32 -24.57 -1.17
CA PHE A 13 47.94 -24.34 -2.58
C PHE A 13 48.07 -25.62 -3.41
N LEU A 14 49.15 -26.39 -3.28
CA LEU A 14 49.32 -27.66 -4.02
C LEU A 14 48.21 -28.68 -3.69
N VAL A 15 47.86 -28.79 -2.41
CA VAL A 15 46.78 -29.69 -1.93
C VAL A 15 45.39 -29.19 -2.34
N LEU A 16 45.17 -27.87 -2.40
CA LEU A 16 43.90 -27.27 -2.84
C LEU A 16 43.72 -27.30 -4.36
N LEU A 17 44.81 -27.20 -5.12
CA LEU A 17 44.79 -27.18 -6.58
C LEU A 17 44.47 -28.55 -7.18
N LEU A 18 44.77 -29.64 -6.47
CA LEU A 18 44.44 -31.00 -6.89
C LEU A 18 42.93 -31.27 -7.04
N PRO A 19 42.06 -31.06 -6.02
CA PRO A 19 40.61 -31.20 -6.18
C PRO A 19 40.01 -30.15 -7.12
N ILE A 20 40.56 -28.93 -7.18
CA ILE A 20 40.15 -27.92 -8.16
C ILE A 20 40.44 -28.38 -9.59
N SER A 21 41.60 -28.99 -9.85
CA SER A 21 41.93 -29.53 -11.17
C SER A 21 40.99 -30.66 -11.57
N PHE A 22 40.62 -31.54 -10.64
CA PHE A 22 39.64 -32.60 -10.87
C PHE A 22 38.24 -32.03 -11.16
N LEU A 23 37.84 -30.97 -10.45
CA LEU A 23 36.59 -30.24 -10.71
C LEU A 23 36.59 -29.59 -12.10
N ILE A 24 37.69 -28.97 -12.52
CA ILE A 24 37.85 -28.38 -13.85
C ILE A 24 37.83 -29.47 -14.94
N ILE A 25 38.50 -30.60 -14.74
CA ILE A 25 38.47 -31.74 -15.66
C ILE A 25 37.05 -32.31 -15.76
N PHE A 26 36.33 -32.43 -14.64
CA PHE A 26 34.92 -32.84 -14.64
C PHE A 26 34.03 -31.85 -15.39
N LEU A 27 34.25 -30.54 -15.22
CA LEU A 27 33.54 -29.48 -15.94
C LEU A 27 33.83 -29.49 -17.45
N VAL A 28 35.10 -29.67 -17.85
CA VAL A 28 35.55 -29.78 -19.24
C VAL A 28 35.19 -31.13 -19.87
N SER A 29 34.91 -32.17 -19.06
CA SER A 29 34.35 -33.44 -19.53
C SER A 29 32.84 -33.32 -19.76
N THR A 30 32.12 -32.69 -18.82
CA THR A 30 30.65 -32.56 -18.85
C THR A 30 30.13 -31.33 -19.60
N TRP A 31 30.99 -30.46 -20.13
CA TRP A 31 30.60 -29.22 -20.82
C TRP A 31 29.53 -29.39 -21.90
N LYS A 32 29.55 -30.50 -22.67
CA LYS A 32 28.53 -30.81 -23.67
C LYS A 32 27.15 -31.04 -23.05
N ILE A 33 27.10 -31.72 -21.91
CA ILE A 33 25.87 -31.93 -21.13
C ILE A 33 25.39 -30.58 -20.59
N LEU A 34 26.32 -29.76 -20.08
CA LEU A 34 26.05 -28.40 -19.62
C LEU A 34 25.46 -27.51 -20.72
N LEU A 35 25.96 -27.59 -21.96
CA LEU A 35 25.40 -26.89 -23.12
C LEU A 35 24.01 -27.41 -23.50
N ILE A 36 23.76 -28.72 -23.45
CA ILE A 36 22.44 -29.30 -23.70
C ILE A 36 21.44 -28.83 -22.63
N VAL A 37 21.83 -28.82 -21.36
CA VAL A 37 21.00 -28.31 -20.25
C VAL A 37 20.74 -26.80 -20.41
N LEU A 38 21.75 -26.01 -20.77
CA LEU A 38 21.61 -24.57 -21.03
C LEU A 38 20.61 -24.29 -22.17
N LEU A 39 20.74 -25.02 -23.29
CA LEU A 39 19.83 -24.89 -24.44
C LEU A 39 18.41 -25.31 -24.05
N LEU A 40 18.25 -26.40 -23.31
CA LEU A 40 16.95 -26.87 -22.82
C LEU A 40 16.31 -25.87 -21.83
N LEU A 41 17.08 -25.25 -20.94
CA LEU A 41 16.60 -24.18 -20.06
C LEU A 41 16.20 -22.92 -20.85
N MET A 42 16.94 -22.57 -21.91
CA MET A 42 16.62 -21.44 -22.78
C MET A 42 15.32 -21.69 -23.56
N ALA A 43 15.18 -22.88 -24.17
CA ALA A 43 13.97 -23.30 -24.86
C ALA A 43 12.76 -23.39 -23.93
N PHE A 44 12.94 -23.90 -22.69
CA PHE A 44 11.89 -23.94 -21.68
C PHE A 44 11.44 -22.52 -21.29
N ASN A 45 12.36 -21.58 -21.05
CA ASN A 45 12.02 -20.20 -20.74
C ASN A 45 11.24 -19.52 -21.89
N LEU A 46 11.68 -19.70 -23.14
CA LEU A 46 10.98 -19.20 -24.33
C LEU A 46 9.56 -19.78 -24.43
N TRP A 47 9.39 -21.09 -24.19
CA TRP A 47 8.07 -21.72 -24.21
C TRP A 47 7.18 -21.26 -23.06
N GLN A 48 7.72 -21.07 -21.85
CA GLN A 48 6.96 -20.51 -20.71
C GLN A 48 6.46 -19.10 -21.03
N GLN A 49 7.30 -18.25 -21.64
CA GLN A 49 6.90 -16.91 -22.07
C GLN A 49 5.80 -16.98 -23.15
N TYR A 50 5.97 -17.79 -24.19
CA TYR A 50 4.97 -17.92 -25.26
C TYR A 50 3.63 -18.50 -24.76
N LYS A 51 3.69 -19.50 -23.86
CA LYS A 51 2.50 -20.07 -23.22
C LYS A 51 1.79 -19.04 -22.35
N TRP A 52 2.53 -18.22 -21.60
CA TRP A 52 1.98 -17.13 -20.80
C TRP A 52 1.31 -16.07 -21.67
N GLU A 53 1.91 -15.70 -22.81
CA GLU A 53 1.33 -14.74 -23.76
C GLU A 53 0.03 -15.25 -24.37
N LYS A 54 0.01 -16.51 -24.85
CA LYS A 54 -1.21 -17.15 -25.37
C LYS A 54 -2.31 -17.32 -24.32
N TRP A 55 -1.93 -17.59 -23.06
CA TRP A 55 -2.88 -17.63 -21.95
C TRP A 55 -3.44 -16.23 -21.65
N CYS A 56 -2.60 -15.17 -21.61
CA CYS A 56 -3.05 -13.79 -21.46
C CYS A 56 -4.07 -13.39 -22.55
N GLU A 57 -3.83 -13.80 -23.80
CA GLU A 57 -4.74 -13.55 -24.93
C GLU A 57 -6.12 -14.18 -24.70
N GLN A 58 -6.18 -15.40 -24.14
CA GLN A 58 -7.42 -16.09 -23.79
C GLN A 58 -8.11 -15.50 -22.54
N VAL A 59 -7.36 -14.91 -21.60
CA VAL A 59 -7.92 -14.30 -20.38
C VAL A 59 -8.41 -12.86 -20.59
N ASN A 60 -7.81 -12.11 -21.51
CA ASN A 60 -8.24 -10.75 -21.89
C ASN A 60 -9.77 -10.59 -22.09
N PRO A 61 -10.49 -11.44 -22.86
CA PRO A 61 -11.94 -11.29 -23.01
C PRO A 61 -12.70 -11.46 -21.69
N LEU A 62 -12.31 -12.41 -20.83
CA LEU A 62 -12.92 -12.60 -19.50
C LEU A 62 -12.67 -11.39 -18.60
N PHE A 63 -11.46 -10.82 -18.65
CA PHE A 63 -11.10 -9.60 -17.94
C PHE A 63 -11.96 -8.39 -18.36
N TYR A 64 -12.15 -8.17 -19.67
CA TYR A 64 -13.01 -7.08 -20.15
C TYR A 64 -14.50 -7.29 -19.82
N GLN A 65 -14.96 -8.55 -19.78
CA GLN A 65 -16.29 -8.89 -19.31
C GLN A 65 -16.45 -8.56 -17.81
N LEU A 66 -15.49 -8.99 -16.97
CA LEU A 66 -15.44 -8.68 -15.53
C LEU A 66 -15.41 -7.18 -15.24
N ILE A 67 -14.63 -6.39 -16.00
CA ILE A 67 -14.62 -4.91 -15.87
C ILE A 67 -16.01 -4.32 -16.14
N ARG A 68 -16.74 -4.85 -17.12
CA ARG A 68 -18.06 -4.35 -17.51
C ARG A 68 -19.13 -4.70 -16.48
N GLU A 69 -19.10 -5.92 -15.95
CA GLU A 69 -20.06 -6.41 -14.96
C GLU A 69 -19.83 -5.78 -13.58
N ASN A 70 -18.59 -5.81 -13.08
CA ASN A 70 -18.25 -5.38 -11.72
C ASN A 70 -17.84 -3.89 -11.61
N GLN A 71 -18.27 -3.05 -12.57
CA GLN A 71 -17.97 -1.60 -12.61
C GLN A 71 -16.47 -1.27 -12.40
N GLY A 72 -15.57 -2.08 -12.96
CA GLY A 72 -14.12 -1.89 -12.87
C GLY A 72 -13.44 -2.45 -11.60
N LYS A 73 -14.16 -2.99 -10.61
CA LYS A 73 -13.55 -3.78 -9.52
C LYS A 73 -13.29 -5.22 -9.99
N ILE A 74 -12.07 -5.71 -9.86
CA ILE A 74 -11.73 -7.12 -10.12
C ILE A 74 -10.92 -7.70 -8.97
N THR A 75 -11.24 -8.93 -8.61
CA THR A 75 -10.54 -9.69 -7.57
C THR A 75 -9.80 -10.87 -8.23
N PRO A 76 -8.56 -11.21 -7.82
CA PRO A 76 -7.85 -12.38 -8.34
C PRO A 76 -8.65 -13.67 -8.19
N VAL A 77 -9.43 -13.79 -7.12
CA VAL A 77 -10.28 -14.95 -6.83
C VAL A 77 -11.45 -15.06 -7.83
N ASP A 78 -12.15 -13.96 -8.12
CA ASP A 78 -13.26 -13.92 -9.08
C ASP A 78 -12.76 -14.24 -10.51
N LEU A 79 -11.63 -13.64 -10.90
CA LEU A 79 -10.97 -13.93 -12.17
C LEU A 79 -10.51 -15.40 -12.27
N ALA A 80 -9.94 -15.96 -11.20
CA ALA A 80 -9.52 -17.36 -11.14
C ALA A 80 -10.70 -18.34 -11.24
N ILE A 81 -11.79 -18.07 -10.54
CA ILE A 81 -13.02 -18.89 -10.56
C ILE A 81 -13.66 -18.87 -11.95
N ARG A 82 -13.83 -17.68 -12.56
CA ARG A 82 -14.41 -17.58 -13.92
C ARG A 82 -13.54 -18.21 -15.00
N GLY A 83 -12.22 -18.11 -14.87
CA GLY A 83 -11.27 -18.63 -15.84
C GLY A 83 -10.83 -20.08 -15.61
N ASN A 84 -11.21 -20.69 -14.47
CA ASN A 84 -10.78 -22.01 -14.04
C ASN A 84 -9.24 -22.19 -14.03
N PHE A 85 -8.52 -21.20 -13.47
CA PHE A 85 -7.06 -21.19 -13.35
C PHE A 85 -6.58 -20.80 -11.94
N SER A 86 -5.27 -20.84 -11.69
CA SER A 86 -4.74 -20.59 -10.34
C SER A 86 -4.91 -19.13 -9.93
N GLY A 87 -5.26 -18.88 -8.66
CA GLY A 87 -5.27 -17.53 -8.08
C GLY A 87 -3.93 -16.79 -8.19
N ASN A 88 -2.81 -17.53 -8.24
CA ASN A 88 -1.48 -16.95 -8.44
C ASN A 88 -1.27 -16.45 -9.87
N GLU A 89 -1.80 -17.16 -10.87
CA GLU A 89 -1.79 -16.75 -12.27
C GLU A 89 -2.72 -15.55 -12.47
N ALA A 90 -3.92 -15.60 -11.87
CA ALA A 90 -4.89 -14.50 -11.84
C ALA A 90 -4.29 -13.21 -11.26
N LYS A 91 -3.63 -13.30 -10.09
CA LYS A 91 -2.94 -12.18 -9.46
C LYS A 91 -1.83 -11.63 -10.35
N ARG A 92 -0.95 -12.49 -10.87
CA ARG A 92 0.16 -12.08 -11.76
C ARG A 92 -0.34 -11.40 -13.05
N PHE A 93 -1.47 -11.83 -13.59
CA PHE A 93 -2.14 -11.17 -14.71
C PHE A 93 -2.68 -9.79 -14.32
N LEU A 94 -3.39 -9.69 -13.19
CA LEU A 94 -3.94 -8.43 -12.71
C LEU A 94 -2.85 -7.42 -12.30
N ASP A 95 -1.73 -7.85 -11.72
CA ASP A 95 -0.57 -6.98 -11.44
C ASP A 95 0.03 -6.40 -12.74
N GLY A 96 0.15 -7.23 -13.79
CA GLY A 96 0.57 -6.79 -15.12
C GLY A 96 -0.40 -5.77 -15.72
N LYS A 97 -1.69 -6.10 -15.74
CA LYS A 97 -2.75 -5.20 -16.26
C LYS A 97 -2.90 -3.93 -15.43
N ALA A 98 -2.71 -4.00 -14.11
CA ALA A 98 -2.75 -2.82 -13.24
C ALA A 98 -1.65 -1.84 -13.58
N LYS A 99 -0.44 -2.34 -13.87
CA LYS A 99 0.69 -1.51 -14.33
C LYS A 99 0.47 -0.92 -15.72
N GLU A 100 -0.16 -1.66 -16.63
CA GLU A 100 -0.49 -1.18 -17.99
C GLU A 100 -1.58 -0.09 -17.98
N PHE A 101 -2.65 -0.28 -17.19
CA PHE A 101 -3.84 0.58 -17.19
C PHE A 101 -3.90 1.59 -16.03
N GLY A 102 -2.85 1.66 -15.19
CA GLY A 102 -2.79 2.57 -14.04
C GLY A 102 -3.85 2.26 -12.96
N ALA A 103 -4.17 0.98 -12.76
CA ALA A 103 -5.20 0.56 -11.81
C ALA A 103 -4.76 0.76 -10.36
N SER A 104 -5.70 1.14 -9.50
CA SER A 104 -5.45 1.24 -8.06
C SER A 104 -5.60 -0.14 -7.41
N VAL A 105 -4.50 -0.63 -6.83
CA VAL A 105 -4.46 -1.89 -6.07
C VAL A 105 -4.78 -1.56 -4.61
N LEU A 106 -5.84 -2.17 -4.07
CA LEU A 106 -6.22 -2.05 -2.67
C LEU A 106 -5.95 -3.37 -1.95
N ASP A 107 -4.92 -3.35 -1.10
CA ASP A 107 -4.60 -4.44 -0.19
C ASP A 107 -5.52 -4.33 1.04
N SER A 108 -6.54 -5.19 1.10
CA SER A 108 -7.37 -5.36 2.28
C SER A 108 -6.76 -6.40 3.21
N GLU A 109 -6.70 -6.10 4.51
CA GLU A 109 -6.07 -6.98 5.51
C GLU A 109 -6.88 -8.27 5.78
N HIS A 110 -8.18 -8.25 5.49
CA HIS A 110 -9.10 -9.40 5.66
C HIS A 110 -9.79 -9.86 4.37
N GLU A 111 -9.70 -9.13 3.26
CA GLU A 111 -10.29 -9.52 1.97
C GLU A 111 -9.20 -9.69 0.90
N SER A 112 -9.42 -10.58 -0.06
CA SER A 112 -8.51 -10.74 -1.20
C SER A 112 -8.34 -9.43 -1.97
N GLN A 113 -7.07 -9.02 -2.11
CA GLN A 113 -6.56 -7.87 -2.87
C GLN A 113 -7.45 -7.46 -4.06
N SER A 114 -7.99 -6.25 -4.02
CA SER A 114 -8.97 -5.75 -5.00
C SER A 114 -8.34 -4.74 -5.96
N TYR A 115 -8.51 -4.94 -7.25
CA TYR A 115 -7.95 -4.10 -8.30
C TYR A 115 -9.05 -3.22 -8.91
N TYR A 116 -8.86 -1.90 -8.92
CA TYR A 116 -9.79 -0.92 -9.46
C TYR A 116 -9.28 -0.34 -10.78
N PHE A 117 -9.92 -0.74 -11.88
CA PHE A 117 -9.63 -0.28 -13.24
C PHE A 117 -10.58 0.86 -13.62
N ILE A 118 -10.00 2.00 -14.04
CA ILE A 118 -10.78 3.16 -14.50
C ILE A 118 -11.40 2.83 -15.86
N ASN A 119 -12.72 2.88 -15.96
CA ASN A 119 -13.47 2.57 -17.19
C ASN A 119 -14.47 3.67 -17.56
N ALA A 120 -14.99 3.61 -18.79
CA ALA A 120 -15.95 4.61 -19.30
C ALA A 120 -17.29 4.63 -18.54
N SER A 121 -17.67 3.54 -17.86
CA SER A 121 -18.88 3.50 -17.02
C SER A 121 -18.70 4.27 -15.71
N ILE A 122 -17.51 4.18 -15.09
CA ILE A 122 -17.15 4.97 -13.91
C ILE A 122 -17.06 6.45 -14.29
N LEU A 123 -16.38 6.78 -15.39
CA LEU A 123 -16.28 8.16 -15.90
C LEU A 123 -17.65 8.71 -16.30
N GLY A 124 -18.47 7.89 -16.96
CA GLY A 124 -19.84 8.22 -17.33
C GLY A 124 -20.68 8.54 -16.10
N ASN A 125 -20.69 7.66 -15.09
CA ASN A 125 -21.43 7.91 -13.85
C ASN A 125 -20.93 9.17 -13.11
N ILE A 126 -19.63 9.45 -13.11
CA ILE A 126 -19.06 10.69 -12.53
C ILE A 126 -19.49 11.94 -13.30
N LEU A 127 -19.67 11.85 -14.63
CA LEU A 127 -20.03 12.98 -15.50
C LEU A 127 -21.55 13.22 -15.56
N ASP A 128 -22.34 12.14 -15.54
CA ASP A 128 -23.81 12.12 -15.63
C ASP A 128 -24.47 12.40 -14.26
N SER A 129 -23.79 12.05 -13.16
CA SER A 129 -24.21 12.43 -11.79
C SER A 129 -24.03 13.92 -11.45
N SER A 130 -23.79 14.79 -12.45
CA SER A 130 -23.65 16.23 -12.22
C SER A 130 -24.95 16.94 -11.80
N GLU A 131 -26.09 16.23 -11.72
CA GLU A 131 -27.37 16.75 -11.20
C GLU A 131 -28.01 15.89 -10.08
N VAL A 132 -27.22 15.18 -9.25
CA VAL A 132 -27.68 14.77 -7.90
C VAL A 132 -26.57 14.96 -6.87
N VAL A 133 -26.75 15.94 -5.97
CA VAL A 133 -25.87 16.11 -4.80
C VAL A 133 -26.33 15.20 -3.66
N GLU A 134 -25.65 14.06 -3.51
CA GLU A 134 -25.47 13.39 -2.21
C GLU A 134 -24.01 12.91 -2.04
N LYS A 135 -23.24 13.70 -1.27
CA LYS A 135 -21.98 13.37 -0.56
C LYS A 135 -21.04 12.31 -1.17
N ARG A 136 -20.15 12.73 -2.08
CA ARG A 136 -18.70 12.37 -2.08
C ARG A 136 -17.85 13.54 -2.61
N PRO A 137 -16.96 14.16 -1.81
CA PRO A 137 -16.23 15.34 -2.25
C PRO A 137 -14.99 14.98 -3.08
N VAL A 138 -15.04 15.19 -4.40
CA VAL A 138 -13.89 15.09 -5.31
C VAL A 138 -13.46 16.47 -5.81
N GLN A 139 -12.55 17.09 -5.05
CA GLN A 139 -11.48 17.98 -5.55
C GLN A 139 -11.92 19.23 -6.39
N PRO A 140 -11.07 19.95 -7.17
CA PRO A 140 -10.86 21.38 -6.87
C PRO A 140 -10.89 22.35 -8.10
N VAL A 141 -10.45 23.59 -7.85
CA VAL A 141 -9.91 24.59 -8.82
C VAL A 141 -10.91 25.57 -9.48
N THR A 142 -11.13 26.67 -8.73
CA THR A 142 -11.21 28.08 -9.19
C THR A 142 -12.35 28.52 -10.11
N LYS A 143 -13.26 29.34 -9.57
CA LYS A 143 -13.22 30.82 -9.70
C LYS A 143 -14.35 31.47 -8.90
N GLU A 144 -14.01 32.09 -7.76
CA GLU A 144 -14.89 32.95 -6.96
C GLU A 144 -15.14 34.32 -7.64
N ALA A 145 -15.51 34.31 -8.92
CA ALA A 145 -15.59 35.51 -9.74
C ALA A 145 -17.03 35.78 -10.21
N ARG A 146 -18.02 35.74 -9.28
CA ARG A 146 -19.41 36.21 -9.50
C ARG A 146 -20.32 36.21 -8.25
N SER A 147 -19.84 36.59 -7.05
CA SER A 147 -20.73 37.19 -6.03
C SER A 147 -19.99 37.99 -4.93
N LEU A 148 -19.15 38.94 -5.32
CA LEU A 148 -18.66 39.98 -4.41
C LEU A 148 -19.70 41.12 -4.26
N LEU A 149 -20.95 40.78 -3.94
CA LEU A 149 -22.08 41.72 -3.90
C LEU A 149 -23.05 41.44 -2.73
N ALA A 150 -22.50 41.28 -1.51
CA ALA A 150 -23.20 41.61 -0.26
C ALA A 150 -22.24 41.69 0.95
N PRO A 151 -21.66 42.86 1.27
CA PRO A 151 -21.20 43.21 2.61
C PRO A 151 -22.27 44.04 3.36
N PRO A 152 -22.16 44.26 4.69
CA PRO A 152 -21.55 43.45 5.76
C PRO A 152 -22.51 43.36 6.99
N VAL A 153 -21.94 43.28 8.22
CA VAL A 153 -22.52 43.60 9.56
C VAL A 153 -22.88 42.40 10.46
N PRO A 154 -22.47 42.38 11.77
CA PRO A 154 -21.79 41.20 12.32
C PRO A 154 -22.27 40.84 13.78
N PRO A 155 -21.45 40.43 14.79
CA PRO A 155 -21.88 39.34 15.70
C PRO A 155 -22.04 39.70 17.20
N LYS A 156 -22.90 38.97 17.95
CA LYS A 156 -22.89 38.94 19.43
C LYS A 156 -23.31 37.58 20.02
N THR A 157 -22.32 36.71 20.23
CA THR A 157 -21.87 36.10 21.50
C THR A 157 -22.85 35.99 22.70
N ILE A 158 -22.93 34.78 23.29
CA ILE A 158 -23.38 34.42 24.68
C ILE A 158 -24.90 34.58 24.95
N THR A 159 -25.69 33.70 25.59
CA THR A 159 -25.61 32.34 26.24
C THR A 159 -27.08 32.01 26.69
N GLN A 160 -27.62 30.80 26.93
CA GLN A 160 -27.10 29.56 27.55
C GLN A 160 -27.74 28.24 27.01
N GLN A 161 -28.06 27.30 27.91
CA GLN A 161 -28.52 25.91 27.79
C GLN A 161 -30.05 25.75 27.60
N GLU A 162 -30.46 24.70 26.89
CA GLU A 162 -31.53 23.81 27.38
C GLU A 162 -31.36 22.39 26.78
N GLU A 163 -31.48 21.37 27.63
CA GLU A 163 -31.44 19.92 27.34
C GLU A 163 -32.74 19.33 27.93
N PRO A 164 -33.41 18.43 27.20
CA PRO A 164 -33.58 17.05 27.70
C PRO A 164 -33.22 16.03 26.59
N GLU A 165 -32.60 14.88 26.88
CA GLU A 165 -33.19 13.68 27.52
C GLU A 165 -34.50 13.19 26.85
N SER A 166 -34.73 11.90 26.58
CA SER A 166 -34.01 10.68 27.02
C SER A 166 -34.21 9.47 26.07
N GLU A 167 -33.44 8.41 26.34
CA GLU A 167 -33.69 6.98 26.05
C GLU A 167 -34.03 6.52 24.60
N SER A 168 -33.24 5.64 23.99
CA SER A 168 -33.11 4.27 24.52
C SER A 168 -31.90 3.51 23.94
N LEU A 169 -31.27 2.71 24.81
CA LEU A 169 -30.24 1.72 24.46
C LEU A 169 -30.85 0.51 23.74
N PRO A 170 -30.05 -0.24 22.96
CA PRO A 170 -29.72 -1.59 23.44
C PRO A 170 -28.24 -1.77 23.82
N GLN A 171 -28.00 -2.44 24.96
CA GLN A 171 -26.69 -2.99 25.33
C GLN A 171 -26.53 -4.44 24.87
N VAL A 172 -25.29 -4.96 24.99
CA VAL A 172 -24.87 -6.38 24.88
C VAL A 172 -24.80 -6.85 23.42
N ASN A 173 -23.64 -7.29 22.90
CA ASN A 173 -22.65 -8.12 23.56
C ASN A 173 -21.27 -7.48 23.82
N LEU A 174 -20.63 -7.88 24.92
CA LEU A 174 -19.37 -7.35 25.44
C LEU A 174 -18.41 -8.49 25.80
N GLU A 175 -17.89 -9.14 24.75
CA GLU A 175 -16.74 -10.05 24.70
C GLU A 175 -16.32 -9.94 23.21
N GLU A 176 -15.10 -9.55 22.84
CA GLU A 176 -13.83 -10.17 23.23
C GLU A 176 -12.64 -9.18 23.13
N VAL A 177 -11.52 -9.54 23.78
CA VAL A 177 -10.17 -8.94 23.64
C VAL A 177 -9.97 -7.47 24.05
N LYS A 178 -9.74 -7.28 25.37
CA LYS A 178 -8.77 -6.29 25.84
C LYS A 178 -7.36 -6.70 25.37
N LYS A 179 -6.75 -5.95 24.45
CA LYS A 179 -5.28 -5.91 24.21
C LYS A 179 -4.84 -4.47 23.95
N PRO A 180 -3.59 -4.11 24.27
CA PRO A 180 -3.37 -2.96 25.15
C PRO A 180 -3.04 -1.67 24.40
N LEU A 181 -3.60 -0.57 24.91
CA LEU A 181 -3.22 0.80 24.55
C LEU A 181 -1.73 1.08 24.84
N GLU A 182 -1.11 0.28 25.70
CA GLU A 182 0.32 0.34 26.04
C GLU A 182 1.25 -0.21 24.93
N GLU A 183 0.82 -1.20 24.11
CA GLU A 183 1.66 -1.71 23.01
C GLU A 183 1.73 -0.74 21.82
N GLN A 184 0.70 0.09 21.60
CA GLN A 184 0.73 1.15 20.59
C GLN A 184 1.66 2.32 20.96
N LEU A 185 2.13 2.41 22.21
CA LEU A 185 3.15 3.39 22.61
C LEU A 185 4.59 2.85 22.43
N PHE A 186 4.77 1.57 22.08
CA PHE A 186 6.09 0.93 22.03
C PHE A 186 6.94 1.30 20.80
N PHE A 187 6.36 1.92 19.78
CA PHE A 187 7.03 2.17 18.49
C PHE A 187 7.52 3.60 18.26
N GLY A 188 7.31 4.53 19.20
CA GLY A 188 7.80 5.91 19.08
C GLY A 188 7.24 6.67 17.87
N SER A 189 6.17 6.19 17.25
CA SER A 189 5.54 6.78 16.08
C SER A 189 4.02 6.56 16.15
N LEU A 190 3.25 7.64 16.02
CA LEU A 190 1.79 7.63 15.97
C LEU A 190 1.31 7.99 14.57
N ILE A 191 0.30 7.28 14.06
CA ILE A 191 -0.39 7.70 12.83
C ILE A 191 -1.31 8.89 13.11
N GLN A 192 -1.66 9.64 12.06
CA GLN A 192 -2.47 10.87 12.15
C GLN A 192 -3.79 10.70 12.90
N SER A 193 -4.48 9.56 12.76
CA SER A 193 -5.73 9.24 13.45
C SER A 193 -5.54 8.98 14.95
N GLU A 194 -4.37 8.51 15.37
CA GLU A 194 -4.05 8.17 16.76
C GLU A 194 -3.58 9.40 17.52
N LEU A 195 -2.69 10.20 16.93
CA LEU A 195 -2.35 11.50 17.48
C LEU A 195 -3.60 12.39 17.58
N ALA A 196 -4.52 12.34 16.61
CA ALA A 196 -5.78 13.07 16.68
C ALA A 196 -6.69 12.62 17.84
N LYS A 197 -6.82 11.30 18.07
CA LYS A 197 -7.52 10.77 19.25
C LYS A 197 -6.86 11.25 20.55
N ARG A 198 -5.54 11.16 20.64
CA ARG A 198 -4.73 11.55 21.82
C ARG A 198 -4.85 13.04 22.16
N LEU A 199 -4.77 13.90 21.16
CA LEU A 199 -4.94 15.36 21.29
C LEU A 199 -6.42 15.81 21.39
N SER A 200 -7.38 14.87 21.37
CA SER A 200 -8.84 15.13 21.36
C SER A 200 -9.31 16.10 20.28
N VAL A 201 -8.80 15.91 19.05
CA VAL A 201 -9.12 16.74 17.87
C VAL A 201 -9.47 15.87 16.66
N TYR A 202 -10.09 16.47 15.64
CA TYR A 202 -10.26 15.82 14.35
C TYR A 202 -8.92 15.59 13.65
N SER A 203 -8.78 14.43 12.98
CA SER A 203 -7.59 14.08 12.20
C SER A 203 -7.27 15.09 11.10
N SER A 204 -8.28 15.81 10.58
CA SER A 204 -8.14 16.91 9.63
C SER A 204 -7.43 18.14 10.22
N THR A 205 -7.58 18.40 11.53
CA THR A 205 -6.88 19.49 12.24
C THR A 205 -5.39 19.18 12.33
N VAL A 206 -5.03 17.96 12.75
CA VAL A 206 -3.64 17.48 12.78
C VAL A 206 -3.05 17.49 11.37
N TYR A 207 -3.79 17.01 10.36
CA TYR A 207 -3.33 17.03 8.96
C TYR A 207 -2.94 18.44 8.49
N LYS A 208 -3.82 19.43 8.72
CA LYS A 208 -3.57 20.81 8.28
C LYS A 208 -2.34 21.39 8.95
N ARG A 209 -2.19 21.20 10.26
CA ARG A 209 -1.14 21.83 11.07
C ARG A 209 0.20 21.10 11.10
N ARG A 210 0.30 19.85 10.62
CA ARG A 210 1.54 19.04 10.69
C ARG A 210 2.79 19.61 10.01
N ASN A 211 2.66 20.69 9.25
CA ASN A 211 3.77 21.40 8.61
C ASN A 211 3.94 22.83 9.15
N ASP A 212 3.14 23.25 10.13
CA ASP A 212 3.28 24.54 10.81
C ASP A 212 4.57 24.50 11.66
N PRO A 213 5.37 25.58 11.73
CA PRO A 213 6.54 25.63 12.61
C PRO A 213 6.15 25.45 14.09
N ASP A 214 4.99 25.98 14.49
CA ASP A 214 4.48 25.94 15.86
C ASP A 214 3.79 24.59 16.22
N PHE A 215 3.81 23.61 15.31
CA PHE A 215 3.13 22.32 15.52
C PHE A 215 3.62 21.53 16.76
N PRO A 216 4.93 21.46 17.07
CA PRO A 216 5.42 20.74 18.25
C PRO A 216 4.92 21.39 19.56
N GLU A 217 4.91 22.72 19.65
CA GLU A 217 4.36 23.44 20.80
C GLU A 217 2.85 23.28 20.92
N TRP A 218 2.13 23.37 19.79
CA TRP A 218 0.69 23.19 19.76
C TRP A 218 0.28 21.79 20.21
N SER A 219 0.99 20.74 19.76
CA SER A 219 0.75 19.37 20.22
C SER A 219 1.09 19.20 21.70
N ARG A 220 2.25 19.70 22.17
CA ARG A 220 2.64 19.73 23.59
C ARG A 220 1.56 20.36 24.49
N SER A 221 0.90 21.43 24.04
CA SER A 221 -0.19 22.09 24.79
C SER A 221 -1.52 21.32 24.87
N ARG A 222 -1.66 20.26 24.07
CA ARG A 222 -2.89 19.46 23.91
C ARG A 222 -2.72 17.99 24.25
N ASP A 223 -1.49 17.53 24.41
CA ASP A 223 -1.14 16.17 24.74
C ASP A 223 -1.28 15.92 26.25
N PRO A 224 -2.00 14.87 26.69
CA PRO A 224 -2.13 14.54 28.12
C PRO A 224 -0.79 14.35 28.85
N ASP A 225 0.24 13.88 28.14
CA ASP A 225 1.58 13.63 28.71
C ASP A 225 2.56 14.79 28.41
N GLY A 226 2.09 15.89 27.80
CA GLY A 226 2.93 17.05 27.47
C GLY A 226 3.97 16.81 26.37
N ILE A 227 3.80 15.77 25.55
CA ILE A 227 4.76 15.41 24.50
C ILE A 227 4.60 16.34 23.28
N ALA A 228 5.73 16.87 22.79
CA ALA A 228 5.78 17.57 21.52
C ALA A 228 5.92 16.55 20.38
N TRP A 229 5.15 16.69 19.31
CA TRP A 229 5.15 15.78 18.17
C TRP A 229 5.64 16.47 16.90
N SER A 230 6.44 15.77 16.09
CA SER A 230 6.85 16.22 14.75
C SER A 230 6.44 15.24 13.66
N TYR A 231 6.15 15.75 12.46
CA TYR A 231 5.69 14.94 11.35
C TYR A 231 6.83 14.52 10.42
N SER A 232 7.08 13.21 10.31
CA SER A 232 8.02 12.66 9.33
C SER A 232 7.34 12.50 7.97
N ARG A 233 7.71 13.32 6.99
CA ARG A 233 7.27 13.12 5.60
C ARG A 233 7.74 11.79 4.98
N LYS A 234 8.76 11.14 5.56
CA LYS A 234 9.33 9.88 5.03
C LYS A 234 8.48 8.67 5.37
N SER A 235 8.02 8.52 6.62
CA SER A 235 7.14 7.41 7.03
C SER A 235 5.66 7.80 7.12
N LYS A 236 5.33 9.10 7.06
CA LYS A 236 3.99 9.69 7.23
C LYS A 236 3.42 9.56 8.65
N GLU A 237 4.28 9.34 9.64
CA GLU A 237 3.91 9.24 11.06
C GLU A 237 4.40 10.46 11.85
N PHE A 238 3.92 10.55 13.09
CA PHE A 238 4.30 11.56 14.06
C PHE A 238 5.23 10.96 15.11
N PHE A 239 6.40 11.54 15.31
CA PHE A 239 7.40 11.11 16.27
C PHE A 239 7.45 12.09 17.46
N PRO A 240 7.67 11.61 18.69
CA PRO A 240 7.92 12.49 19.82
C PRO A 240 9.23 13.25 19.60
N VAL A 241 9.24 14.53 19.95
CA VAL A 241 10.43 15.37 20.00
C VAL A 241 10.65 15.74 21.46
N GLU A 242 11.65 15.10 22.04
CA GLU A 242 12.17 15.44 23.36
C GLU A 242 13.26 16.52 23.18
N GLU A 243 13.07 17.64 23.86
CA GLU A 243 14.06 18.68 24.14
C GLU A 243 14.17 18.83 25.67
#